data_AF-A0AAX4J971-F1
#
_entry.id   AF-A0AAX4J971-F1
#
_cell.length_a   1.000
_cell.length_b   1.000
_cell.length_c   1.000
_cell.angle_alpha   90.00
_cell.angle_beta   90.00
_cell.angle_gamma   90.00
#
_symmetry.space_group_name_H-M   'P 1'
#
loop_
_entity.id
_entity.type
_entity.pdbx_description
1 polymer ?
#
loop_
_entity_poly.entity_id
_entity_poly.type
_entity_poly.pdbx_seq_one_letter_code
_entity_poly.pdbx_strand_id
1 'polypeptide(L)'
;MFFFRSDSVNNSEDLNIDLLISRLEHSEYLDDKYDALKDLEDYSHRNILETGTHALYPIIYSMEDLEDISYNFRILYSIFTSKYKDEFVDLLLKTNKLVLILMNNQYKDESGFRRLIIELTNNKEFCKVFVEINGASGYSVNLMDMGNTEVIRRLLNLNNNFDKEIVFEGIFEKLLENYKTLPESREILEILLRRNHFNQNYFVETDWTRTRLHSKIINALIDNTNNNINYIKDTVYKTVSFDRALVDKNYEYIYKMIDWSTKYRKIFSSIFFKESLQETLDLENEDLGNLEGKVLGDTDLIIILYYFMHKNILKFESSGFVLLIYSEILRDDLSIPKINLSESKYEIIYKSVLSDPCSVANILLLLSLRNYEYTFDHSILDINLGTILYFLILADTNYILEKSSVLKYLISDDTCDPTLKKFCIFLCCIHGIKLNYNEAYLKENAKHLRNLLVNSKIDSCLFTIDEASVLIIDKLNEFINQ
;
A
#
# COMPACT_ATOMS: atom_id res chain seq x y z
N MET A 1 -24.30 -40.78 5.37
CA MET A 1 -25.19 -41.70 4.62
C MET A 1 -26.45 -40.92 4.33
N PHE A 2 -26.58 -40.37 3.12
CA PHE A 2 -27.76 -39.59 2.71
C PHE A 2 -28.50 -40.41 1.64
N PHE A 3 -29.76 -40.76 1.93
CA PHE A 3 -30.67 -41.41 0.99
C PHE A 3 -31.59 -40.34 0.40
N PHE A 4 -31.59 -40.21 -0.93
CA PHE A 4 -32.67 -39.57 -1.65
C PHE A 4 -33.34 -40.63 -2.54
N ARG A 5 -34.65 -40.82 -2.34
CA ARG A 5 -35.50 -41.60 -3.25
C ARG A 5 -35.81 -40.72 -4.46
N SER A 6 -35.49 -41.23 -5.65
CA SER A 6 -35.98 -40.71 -6.93
C SER A 6 -37.37 -41.27 -7.20
N ASP A 7 -38.26 -40.39 -7.68
CA ASP A 7 -39.51 -40.80 -8.31
C ASP A 7 -39.45 -40.49 -9.82
N SER A 8 -40.04 -41.42 -10.57
CA SER A 8 -40.44 -41.42 -11.98
C SER A 8 -39.40 -41.78 -13.06
N VAL A 9 -39.60 -43.02 -13.52
CA VAL A 9 -39.08 -43.69 -14.72
C VAL A 9 -39.46 -42.96 -16.01
N ASN A 10 -38.51 -42.84 -16.94
CA ASN A 10 -38.82 -42.78 -18.36
C ASN A 10 -37.76 -43.57 -19.15
N ASN A 11 -38.21 -44.65 -19.80
CA ASN A 11 -37.39 -45.58 -20.58
C ASN A 11 -36.78 -44.92 -21.83
N SER A 12 -35.46 -44.76 -21.84
CA SER A 12 -34.60 -44.82 -23.02
C SER A 12 -33.24 -45.31 -22.53
N GLU A 13 -32.85 -46.57 -22.83
CA GLU A 13 -31.57 -47.20 -22.47
C GLU A 13 -30.73 -46.36 -21.50
N ASP A 14 -31.03 -46.46 -20.20
CA ASP A 14 -30.29 -45.72 -19.18
C ASP A 14 -28.82 -46.14 -19.29
N LEU A 15 -28.01 -45.30 -19.93
CA LEU A 15 -26.56 -45.37 -19.95
C LEU A 15 -26.13 -45.47 -18.48
N ASN A 16 -25.89 -46.69 -18.03
CA ASN A 16 -25.55 -46.95 -16.66
C ASN A 16 -24.12 -46.43 -16.45
N ILE A 17 -23.99 -45.34 -15.71
CA ILE A 17 -22.71 -44.70 -15.44
C ILE A 17 -21.72 -45.69 -14.82
N ASP A 18 -22.19 -46.64 -13.99
CA ASP A 18 -21.34 -47.67 -13.39
C ASP A 18 -20.75 -48.61 -14.46
N LEU A 19 -21.50 -48.91 -15.53
CA LEU A 19 -21.01 -49.71 -16.65
C LEU A 19 -19.96 -48.94 -17.44
N LEU A 20 -20.16 -47.65 -17.68
CA LEU A 20 -19.20 -46.80 -18.38
C LEU A 20 -17.90 -46.63 -17.57
N ILE A 21 -18.01 -46.42 -16.26
CA ILE A 21 -16.87 -46.39 -15.34
C ILE A 21 -16.15 -47.73 -15.35
N SER A 22 -16.89 -48.84 -15.27
CA SER A 22 -16.30 -50.19 -15.31
C SER A 22 -15.53 -50.44 -16.60
N ARG A 23 -16.07 -50.03 -17.76
CA ARG A 23 -15.37 -50.12 -19.05
C ARG A 23 -14.09 -49.27 -19.05
N LEU A 24 -14.16 -48.05 -18.52
CA LEU A 24 -13.01 -47.16 -18.45
C LEU A 24 -11.87 -47.71 -17.58
N GLU A 25 -12.20 -48.32 -16.44
CA GLU A 25 -11.23 -48.86 -15.49
C GLU A 25 -10.66 -50.22 -15.88
N HIS A 26 -11.50 -51.12 -16.42
CA HIS A 26 -11.17 -52.55 -16.54
C HIS A 26 -11.03 -53.06 -17.97
N SER A 27 -11.42 -52.30 -18.99
CA SER A 27 -11.31 -52.76 -20.37
C SER A 27 -9.85 -52.88 -20.81
N GLU A 28 -9.49 -54.01 -21.42
CA GLU A 28 -8.17 -54.23 -22.02
C GLU A 28 -8.01 -53.52 -23.37
N TYR A 29 -9.12 -53.08 -23.98
CA TYR A 29 -9.15 -52.48 -25.31
C TYR A 29 -9.26 -50.95 -25.23
N LEU A 30 -8.30 -50.24 -25.81
CA LEU A 30 -8.28 -48.76 -25.82
C LEU A 30 -9.51 -48.19 -26.54
N ASP A 31 -9.94 -48.79 -27.64
CA ASP A 31 -11.13 -48.38 -28.41
C ASP A 31 -12.40 -48.38 -27.53
N ASP A 32 -12.55 -49.39 -26.67
CA ASP A 32 -13.68 -49.49 -25.75
C ASP A 32 -13.62 -48.42 -24.64
N LYS A 33 -12.41 -48.06 -24.17
CA LYS A 33 -12.22 -46.93 -23.25
C LYS A 33 -12.59 -45.59 -23.91
N TYR A 34 -12.23 -45.40 -25.18
CA TYR A 34 -12.60 -44.20 -25.94
C TYR A 34 -14.12 -44.09 -26.15
N ASP A 35 -14.77 -45.19 -26.54
CA ASP A 35 -16.23 -45.22 -26.68
C ASP A 35 -16.92 -44.92 -25.33
N ALA A 36 -16.42 -45.50 -24.23
CA ALA A 36 -16.94 -45.20 -22.90
C ALA A 36 -16.76 -43.72 -22.49
N LEU A 37 -15.63 -43.09 -22.84
CA LEU A 37 -15.39 -41.67 -22.58
C LEU A 37 -16.33 -40.77 -23.40
N LYS A 38 -16.57 -41.12 -24.66
CA LYS A 38 -17.52 -40.40 -25.52
C LYS A 38 -18.95 -40.48 -24.96
N ASP A 39 -19.37 -41.68 -24.55
CA ASP A 39 -20.66 -41.89 -23.91
C ASP A 39 -20.77 -41.13 -22.56
N LEU A 40 -19.67 -41.07 -21.79
CA LEU A 40 -19.58 -40.27 -20.56
C LEU A 40 -19.65 -38.77 -20.81
N GLU A 41 -19.07 -38.27 -21.91
CA GLU A 41 -19.21 -36.87 -22.32
C GLU A 41 -20.68 -36.52 -22.57
N ASP A 42 -21.37 -37.34 -23.37
CA ASP A 42 -22.80 -37.17 -23.65
C ASP A 42 -23.66 -37.27 -22.37
N TYR A 43 -23.30 -38.17 -21.46
CA TYR A 43 -23.96 -38.32 -20.16
C TYR A 43 -23.73 -37.11 -19.25
N SER A 44 -22.52 -36.54 -19.24
CA SER A 44 -22.14 -35.38 -18.41
C SER A 44 -22.99 -34.15 -18.70
N HIS A 45 -23.44 -33.98 -19.95
CA HIS A 45 -24.35 -32.90 -20.34
C HIS A 45 -25.78 -33.08 -19.78
N ARG A 46 -26.19 -34.31 -19.47
CA ARG A 46 -27.52 -34.63 -18.93
C ARG A 46 -27.51 -34.64 -17.41
N ASN A 47 -26.47 -35.21 -16.79
CA ASN A 47 -26.40 -35.41 -15.36
C ASN A 47 -24.98 -35.21 -14.80
N ILE A 48 -24.57 -33.94 -14.75
CA ILE A 48 -23.24 -33.56 -14.29
C ILE A 48 -22.96 -33.93 -12.82
N LEU A 49 -23.99 -34.00 -11.98
CA LEU A 49 -23.84 -34.33 -10.57
C LEU A 49 -23.35 -35.78 -10.39
N GLU A 50 -24.01 -36.70 -11.09
CA GLU A 50 -23.67 -38.12 -11.04
C GLU A 50 -22.32 -38.38 -11.72
N THR A 51 -22.05 -37.74 -12.86
CA THR A 51 -20.73 -37.81 -13.51
C THR A 51 -19.61 -37.34 -12.59
N GLY A 52 -19.75 -36.16 -11.98
CA GLY A 52 -18.70 -35.64 -11.09
C GLY A 52 -18.55 -36.45 -9.79
N THR A 53 -19.62 -37.08 -9.29
CA THR A 53 -19.57 -37.87 -8.06
C THR A 53 -18.93 -39.24 -8.28
N HIS A 54 -19.27 -39.91 -9.38
CA HIS A 54 -18.88 -41.30 -9.63
C HIS A 54 -17.71 -41.44 -10.61
N ALA A 55 -17.65 -40.61 -11.66
CA ALA A 55 -16.69 -40.80 -12.75
C ALA A 55 -15.45 -39.90 -12.66
N LEU A 56 -15.41 -38.88 -11.79
CA LEU A 56 -14.29 -37.93 -11.71
C LEU A 56 -12.92 -38.61 -11.58
N TYR A 57 -12.80 -39.59 -10.69
CA TYR A 57 -11.53 -40.30 -10.44
C TYR A 57 -11.18 -41.23 -11.60
N PRO A 58 -12.08 -42.13 -12.07
CA PRO A 58 -11.86 -42.94 -13.26
C PRO A 58 -11.44 -42.14 -14.51
N ILE A 59 -12.07 -40.97 -14.73
CA ILE A 59 -11.75 -40.08 -15.85
C ILE A 59 -10.32 -39.55 -15.74
N ILE A 60 -9.86 -39.17 -14.55
CA ILE A 60 -8.50 -38.66 -14.38
C ILE A 60 -7.48 -39.81 -14.50
N TYR A 61 -7.72 -40.95 -13.86
CA TYR A 61 -6.78 -42.08 -13.91
C TYR A 61 -6.59 -42.63 -15.32
N SER A 62 -7.66 -42.69 -16.13
CA SER A 62 -7.54 -43.20 -17.50
C SER A 62 -6.62 -42.36 -18.39
N MET A 63 -6.35 -41.09 -18.04
CA MET A 63 -5.38 -40.27 -18.78
C MET A 63 -3.96 -40.84 -18.76
N GLU A 64 -3.60 -41.66 -17.76
CA GLU A 64 -2.28 -42.28 -17.69
C GLU A 64 -2.07 -43.28 -18.84
N ASP A 65 -3.13 -43.99 -19.24
CA ASP A 65 -3.08 -45.07 -20.24
C ASP A 65 -3.37 -44.60 -21.68
N LEU A 66 -4.09 -43.48 -21.84
CA LEU A 66 -4.61 -43.03 -23.13
C LEU A 66 -3.67 -42.05 -23.84
N GLU A 67 -3.59 -42.15 -25.17
CA GLU A 67 -2.82 -41.21 -25.99
C GLU A 67 -3.59 -39.91 -26.25
N ASP A 68 -4.88 -40.02 -26.61
CA ASP A 68 -5.79 -38.88 -26.75
C ASP A 68 -6.63 -38.74 -25.47
N ILE A 69 -6.58 -37.57 -24.82
CA ILE A 69 -7.33 -37.29 -23.59
C ILE A 69 -8.29 -36.11 -23.75
N SER A 70 -8.63 -35.76 -24.99
CA SER A 70 -9.50 -34.63 -25.29
C SER A 70 -10.90 -34.80 -24.69
N TYR A 71 -11.47 -36.01 -24.73
CA TYR A 71 -12.74 -36.31 -24.06
C TYR A 71 -12.64 -36.12 -22.54
N ASN A 72 -11.56 -36.60 -21.92
CA ASN A 72 -11.37 -36.44 -20.48
C ASN A 72 -11.37 -34.96 -20.08
N PHE A 73 -10.63 -34.10 -20.78
CA PHE A 73 -10.62 -32.67 -20.47
C PHE A 73 -11.96 -31.98 -20.73
N ARG A 74 -12.73 -32.38 -21.75
CA ARG A 74 -14.08 -31.82 -21.98
C ARG A 74 -15.06 -32.20 -20.88
N ILE A 75 -15.02 -33.44 -20.41
CA ILE A 75 -15.84 -33.89 -19.28
C ILE A 75 -15.43 -33.14 -18.01
N LEU A 76 -14.14 -33.09 -17.69
CA LEU A 76 -13.63 -32.37 -16.51
C LEU A 76 -13.98 -30.89 -16.56
N TYR A 77 -13.79 -30.23 -17.71
CA TYR A 77 -14.19 -28.84 -17.88
C TYR A 77 -15.69 -28.64 -17.61
N SER A 78 -16.54 -29.56 -18.07
CA SER A 78 -17.99 -29.53 -17.78
C SER A 78 -18.28 -29.69 -16.28
N ILE A 79 -17.53 -30.55 -15.58
CA ILE A 79 -17.66 -30.76 -14.13
C ILE A 79 -17.29 -29.47 -13.36
N PHE A 80 -16.13 -28.90 -13.66
CA PHE A 80 -15.58 -27.75 -12.93
C PHE A 80 -16.16 -26.39 -13.34
N THR A 81 -16.96 -26.34 -14.40
CA THR A 81 -17.79 -25.17 -14.76
C THR A 81 -19.25 -25.29 -14.33
N SER A 82 -19.62 -26.42 -13.70
CA SER A 82 -20.98 -26.65 -13.23
C SER A 82 -21.33 -25.82 -12.00
N LYS A 83 -22.61 -25.87 -11.61
CA LYS A 83 -23.11 -25.22 -10.38
C LYS A 83 -22.57 -25.84 -9.08
N TYR A 84 -21.96 -27.04 -9.15
CA TYR A 84 -21.39 -27.78 -8.01
C TYR A 84 -19.84 -27.80 -8.06
N LYS A 85 -19.25 -26.84 -8.77
CA LYS A 85 -17.81 -26.82 -9.05
C LYS A 85 -16.95 -26.86 -7.79
N ASP A 86 -17.36 -26.19 -6.71
CA ASP A 86 -16.55 -26.10 -5.50
C ASP A 86 -16.51 -27.45 -4.77
N GLU A 87 -17.64 -28.16 -4.71
CA GLU A 87 -17.69 -29.52 -4.16
C GLU A 87 -16.85 -30.51 -4.98
N PHE A 88 -16.80 -30.36 -6.30
CA PHE A 88 -15.94 -31.18 -7.15
C PHE A 88 -14.47 -30.84 -7.01
N VAL A 89 -14.10 -29.57 -6.81
CA VAL A 89 -12.73 -29.20 -6.46
C VAL A 89 -12.34 -29.85 -5.13
N ASP A 90 -13.20 -29.83 -4.11
CA ASP A 90 -12.93 -30.54 -2.86
C ASP A 90 -12.72 -32.04 -3.07
N LEU A 91 -13.52 -32.68 -3.95
CA LEU A 91 -13.33 -34.08 -4.31
C LEU A 91 -11.99 -34.33 -5.03
N LEU A 92 -11.58 -33.45 -5.94
CA LEU A 92 -10.28 -33.51 -6.62
C LEU A 92 -9.13 -33.42 -5.60
N LEU A 93 -9.22 -32.48 -4.66
CA LEU A 93 -8.17 -32.17 -3.69
C LEU A 93 -8.04 -33.19 -2.55
N LYS A 94 -9.02 -34.08 -2.35
CA LYS A 94 -8.88 -35.21 -1.42
C LYS A 94 -7.70 -36.12 -1.76
N THR A 95 -7.26 -36.12 -3.02
CA THR A 95 -6.17 -36.96 -3.50
C THR A 95 -5.21 -36.15 -4.37
N ASN A 96 -4.11 -35.66 -3.80
CA ASN A 96 -3.08 -34.89 -4.54
C ASN A 96 -2.56 -35.61 -5.80
N LYS A 97 -2.61 -36.96 -5.83
CA LYS A 97 -2.26 -37.76 -7.01
C LYS A 97 -3.06 -37.34 -8.25
N LEU A 98 -4.32 -36.94 -8.11
CA LEU A 98 -5.16 -36.55 -9.25
C LEU A 98 -4.65 -35.27 -9.92
N VAL A 99 -4.25 -34.27 -9.14
CA VAL A 99 -3.65 -33.04 -9.67
C VAL A 99 -2.32 -33.34 -10.35
N LEU A 100 -1.52 -34.25 -9.79
CA LEU A 100 -0.28 -34.71 -10.40
C LEU A 100 -0.51 -35.40 -11.75
N ILE A 101 -1.55 -36.24 -11.87
CA ILE A 101 -1.91 -36.89 -13.14
C ILE A 101 -2.30 -35.84 -14.19
N LEU A 102 -3.11 -34.85 -13.80
CA LEU A 102 -3.49 -33.74 -14.69
C LEU A 102 -2.25 -33.00 -15.21
N MET A 103 -1.32 -32.65 -14.31
CA MET A 103 -0.05 -31.99 -14.66
C MET A 103 0.84 -32.83 -15.57
N ASN A 104 1.02 -34.12 -15.27
CA ASN A 104 1.88 -35.01 -16.06
C ASN A 104 1.37 -35.23 -17.48
N ASN A 105 0.05 -35.07 -17.69
CA ASN A 105 -0.59 -35.27 -18.98
C ASN A 105 -0.90 -33.96 -19.73
N GLN A 106 -0.41 -32.82 -19.24
CA GLN A 106 -0.68 -31.51 -19.83
C GLN A 106 -0.34 -31.40 -21.33
N TYR A 107 0.66 -32.14 -21.81
CA TYR A 107 1.12 -32.06 -23.20
C TYR A 107 0.28 -32.91 -24.17
N LYS A 108 -0.53 -33.85 -23.69
CA LYS A 108 -1.37 -34.71 -24.55
C LYS A 108 -2.54 -33.92 -25.15
N ASP A 109 -3.07 -32.95 -24.42
CA ASP A 109 -3.99 -31.92 -24.94
C ASP A 109 -3.79 -30.61 -24.17
N GLU A 110 -2.79 -29.83 -24.61
CA GLU A 110 -2.42 -28.55 -24.01
C GLU A 110 -3.58 -27.54 -23.99
N SER A 111 -4.45 -27.61 -25.00
CA SER A 111 -5.58 -26.69 -25.12
C SER A 111 -6.69 -26.99 -24.09
N GLY A 112 -7.01 -28.27 -23.91
CA GLY A 112 -7.95 -28.76 -22.91
C GLY A 112 -7.44 -28.54 -21.50
N PHE A 113 -6.17 -28.90 -21.26
CA PHE A 113 -5.53 -28.69 -19.96
C PHE A 113 -5.52 -27.20 -19.56
N ARG A 114 -5.13 -26.31 -20.48
CA ARG A 114 -5.13 -24.87 -20.23
C ARG A 114 -6.52 -24.34 -19.82
N ARG A 115 -7.57 -24.73 -20.55
CA ARG A 115 -8.95 -24.33 -20.22
C ARG A 115 -9.34 -24.81 -18.82
N LEU A 116 -8.99 -26.04 -18.48
CA LEU A 116 -9.25 -26.62 -17.19
C LEU A 116 -8.52 -25.87 -16.06
N ILE A 117 -7.23 -25.57 -16.22
CA ILE A 117 -6.43 -24.86 -15.21
C ILE A 117 -6.95 -23.43 -14.95
N ILE A 118 -7.38 -22.71 -15.99
CA ILE A 118 -7.98 -21.38 -15.82
C ILE A 118 -9.20 -21.44 -14.91
N GLU A 119 -10.05 -22.46 -15.08
CA GLU A 119 -11.23 -22.65 -14.24
C GLU A 119 -10.89 -23.09 -12.82
N LEU A 120 -10.01 -24.07 -12.66
CA LEU A 120 -9.62 -24.59 -11.35
C LEU A 120 -8.92 -23.53 -10.48
N THR A 121 -8.13 -22.66 -11.08
CA THR A 121 -7.42 -21.57 -10.36
C THR A 121 -8.36 -20.46 -9.86
N ASN A 122 -9.64 -20.48 -10.21
CA ASN A 122 -10.64 -19.65 -9.53
C ASN A 122 -10.85 -20.09 -8.07
N ASN A 123 -10.51 -21.33 -7.72
CA ASN A 123 -10.64 -21.86 -6.36
C ASN A 123 -9.29 -21.74 -5.61
N LYS A 124 -9.30 -21.06 -4.46
CA LYS A 124 -8.10 -20.77 -3.68
C LYS A 124 -7.43 -22.02 -3.10
N GLU A 125 -8.19 -23.03 -2.69
CA GLU A 125 -7.63 -24.27 -2.15
C GLU A 125 -6.93 -25.07 -3.25
N PHE A 126 -7.49 -25.07 -4.47
CA PHE A 126 -6.79 -25.65 -5.62
C PHE A 126 -5.45 -24.95 -5.86
N CYS A 127 -5.42 -23.62 -5.87
CA CYS A 127 -4.18 -22.87 -6.07
C CYS A 127 -3.11 -23.23 -5.03
N LYS A 128 -3.47 -23.39 -3.75
CA LYS A 128 -2.53 -23.78 -2.68
C LYS A 128 -1.92 -25.15 -2.92
N VAL A 129 -2.71 -26.13 -3.37
CA VAL A 129 -2.20 -27.48 -3.67
C VAL A 129 -1.38 -27.45 -4.96
N PHE A 130 -1.82 -26.70 -5.97
CA PHE A 130 -1.17 -26.62 -7.27
C PHE A 130 0.27 -26.10 -7.17
N VAL A 131 0.52 -25.05 -6.38
CA VAL A 131 1.86 -24.48 -6.20
C VAL A 131 2.85 -25.42 -5.49
N GLU A 132 2.38 -26.53 -4.92
CA GLU A 132 3.22 -27.57 -4.32
C GLU A 132 3.56 -28.71 -5.29
N ILE A 133 2.98 -28.72 -6.49
CA ILE A 133 3.22 -29.75 -7.49
C ILE A 133 4.51 -29.46 -8.28
N ASN A 134 5.37 -30.47 -8.40
CA ASN A 134 6.58 -30.39 -9.21
C ASN A 134 6.25 -30.01 -10.66
N GLY A 135 6.94 -29.01 -11.20
CA GLY A 135 6.74 -28.51 -12.56
C GLY A 135 5.59 -27.50 -12.72
N ALA A 136 4.84 -27.19 -11.65
CA ALA A 136 3.81 -26.16 -11.67
C ALA A 136 4.38 -24.77 -12.00
N SER A 137 5.57 -24.44 -11.47
CA SER A 137 6.29 -23.19 -11.73
C SER A 137 6.63 -23.03 -13.21
N GLY A 138 7.28 -24.04 -13.80
CA GLY A 138 7.62 -24.04 -15.23
C GLY A 138 6.39 -23.94 -16.15
N TYR A 139 5.32 -24.69 -15.84
CA TYR A 139 4.06 -24.55 -16.58
C TYR A 139 3.46 -23.14 -16.45
N SER A 140 3.49 -22.57 -15.24
CA SER A 140 2.97 -21.22 -14.99
C SER A 140 3.70 -20.16 -15.81
N VAL A 141 5.02 -20.29 -16.00
CA VAL A 141 5.78 -19.39 -16.88
C VAL A 141 5.36 -19.53 -18.36
N ASN A 142 4.99 -20.72 -18.81
CA ASN A 142 4.51 -20.94 -20.18
C ASN A 142 3.09 -20.36 -20.41
N LEU A 143 2.27 -20.26 -19.37
CA LEU A 143 0.95 -19.62 -19.48
C LEU A 143 1.03 -18.13 -19.86
N MET A 144 2.15 -17.46 -19.59
CA MET A 144 2.35 -16.08 -20.05
C MET A 144 2.39 -15.96 -21.57
N ASP A 145 3.07 -16.88 -22.25
CA ASP A 145 3.17 -16.87 -23.71
C ASP A 145 1.79 -17.05 -24.36
N MET A 146 0.86 -17.65 -23.61
CA MET A 146 -0.53 -17.88 -24.00
C MET A 146 -1.49 -16.78 -23.54
N GLY A 147 -0.99 -15.70 -22.93
CA GLY A 147 -1.79 -14.57 -22.47
C GLY A 147 -2.61 -14.81 -21.20
N ASN A 148 -2.33 -15.86 -20.42
CA ASN A 148 -3.09 -16.22 -19.21
C ASN A 148 -2.40 -15.72 -17.93
N THR A 149 -2.01 -14.44 -17.92
CA THR A 149 -1.33 -13.77 -16.79
C THR A 149 -2.16 -13.76 -15.51
N GLU A 150 -3.49 -13.81 -15.63
CA GLU A 150 -4.41 -13.87 -14.49
C GLU A 150 -4.22 -15.13 -13.65
N VAL A 151 -3.91 -16.27 -14.28
CA VAL A 151 -3.63 -17.52 -13.55
C VAL A 151 -2.42 -17.35 -12.66
N ILE A 152 -1.34 -16.78 -13.20
CA ILE A 152 -0.10 -16.56 -12.46
C ILE A 152 -0.36 -15.66 -11.26
N ARG A 153 -1.10 -14.56 -11.45
CA ARG A 153 -1.45 -13.65 -10.35
C ARG A 153 -2.14 -14.36 -9.19
N ARG A 154 -3.01 -15.34 -9.47
CA ARG A 154 -3.73 -16.11 -8.44
C ARG A 154 -2.83 -17.12 -7.71
N LEU A 155 -1.71 -17.53 -8.32
CA LEU A 155 -0.78 -18.51 -7.77
C LEU A 155 0.32 -17.86 -6.90
N LEU A 156 0.65 -16.60 -7.15
CA LEU A 156 1.68 -15.87 -6.40
C LEU A 156 1.28 -15.58 -4.96
N ASN A 157 2.28 -15.41 -4.08
CA ASN A 157 2.11 -15.17 -2.63
C ASN A 157 1.38 -16.30 -1.87
N LEU A 158 1.20 -17.47 -2.48
CA LEU A 158 0.64 -18.64 -1.81
C LEU A 158 1.73 -19.52 -1.18
N ASN A 159 2.89 -19.61 -1.84
CA ASN A 159 4.02 -20.41 -1.40
C ASN A 159 5.35 -19.74 -1.79
N ASN A 160 6.17 -19.41 -0.80
CA ASN A 160 7.45 -18.72 -1.01
C ASN A 160 8.46 -19.53 -1.84
N ASN A 161 8.39 -20.86 -1.86
CA ASN A 161 9.26 -21.68 -2.70
C ASN A 161 8.82 -21.59 -4.16
N PHE A 162 7.52 -21.69 -4.42
CA PHE A 162 6.95 -21.50 -5.75
C PHE A 162 7.33 -20.12 -6.34
N ASP A 163 7.20 -19.06 -5.54
CA ASP A 163 7.55 -17.69 -5.96
C ASP A 163 9.05 -17.52 -6.30
N LYS A 164 9.93 -18.40 -5.79
CA LYS A 164 11.35 -18.44 -6.15
C LYS A 164 11.61 -19.35 -7.36
N GLU A 165 10.95 -20.50 -7.41
CA GLU A 165 11.04 -21.42 -8.53
C GLU A 165 10.59 -20.75 -9.83
N ILE A 166 9.46 -20.04 -9.82
CA ILE A 166 8.97 -19.33 -10.99
C ILE A 166 9.97 -18.27 -11.51
N VAL A 167 10.81 -17.71 -10.62
CA VAL A 167 11.92 -16.83 -10.98
C VAL A 167 13.04 -17.59 -11.68
N PHE A 168 13.43 -18.76 -11.18
CA PHE A 168 14.41 -19.61 -11.84
C PHE A 168 13.94 -20.12 -13.21
N GLU A 169 12.62 -20.27 -13.39
CA GLU A 169 12.00 -20.62 -14.66
C GLU A 169 11.94 -19.43 -15.66
N GLY A 170 12.48 -18.26 -15.29
CA GLY A 170 12.67 -17.12 -16.22
C GLY A 170 11.46 -16.20 -16.35
N ILE A 171 10.60 -16.11 -15.33
CA ILE A 171 9.42 -15.22 -15.38
C ILE A 171 9.81 -13.75 -15.56
N PHE A 172 10.92 -13.29 -14.98
CA PHE A 172 11.30 -11.88 -15.03
C PHE A 172 11.67 -11.42 -16.43
N GLU A 173 12.45 -12.23 -17.14
CA GLU A 173 12.84 -12.00 -18.52
C GLU A 173 11.60 -11.84 -19.40
N LYS A 174 10.66 -12.79 -19.29
CA LYS A 174 9.40 -12.72 -20.04
C LYS A 174 8.53 -11.51 -19.65
N LEU A 175 8.48 -11.15 -18.37
CA LEU A 175 7.72 -9.97 -17.90
C LEU A 175 8.33 -8.67 -18.43
N LEU A 176 9.67 -8.60 -18.50
CA LEU A 176 10.41 -7.45 -19.02
C LEU A 176 10.23 -7.31 -20.54
N GLU A 177 10.23 -8.42 -21.29
CA GLU A 177 9.96 -8.44 -22.73
C GLU A 177 8.54 -7.94 -23.05
N ASN A 178 7.55 -8.36 -22.26
CA ASN A 178 6.14 -8.01 -22.43
C ASN A 178 5.70 -6.76 -21.64
N TYR A 179 6.64 -6.03 -21.04
CA TYR A 179 6.34 -4.96 -20.07
C TYR A 179 5.51 -3.80 -20.64
N LYS A 180 5.71 -3.50 -21.94
CA LYS A 180 5.02 -2.40 -22.63
C LYS A 180 3.67 -2.81 -23.19
N THR A 181 3.51 -4.08 -23.55
CA THR A 181 2.35 -4.63 -24.26
C THR A 181 1.30 -5.17 -23.30
N LEU A 182 1.71 -5.74 -22.17
CA LEU A 182 0.83 -6.34 -21.17
C LEU A 182 0.87 -5.53 -19.86
N PRO A 183 -0.18 -4.74 -19.54
CA PRO A 183 -0.28 -4.02 -18.28
C PRO A 183 -0.13 -4.91 -17.04
N GLU A 184 -0.62 -6.14 -17.12
CA GLU A 184 -0.58 -7.16 -16.06
C GLU A 184 0.85 -7.53 -15.67
N SER A 185 1.81 -7.41 -16.61
CA SER A 185 3.23 -7.65 -16.32
C SER A 185 3.75 -6.75 -15.20
N ARG A 186 3.20 -5.53 -15.07
CA ARG A 186 3.60 -4.58 -14.02
C ARG A 186 3.16 -5.05 -12.64
N GLU A 187 1.93 -5.55 -12.55
CA GLU A 187 1.33 -6.05 -11.32
C GLU A 187 2.05 -7.31 -10.85
N ILE A 188 2.33 -8.25 -11.77
CA ILE A 188 3.07 -9.48 -11.47
C ILE A 188 4.50 -9.16 -10.99
N LEU A 189 5.20 -8.24 -11.66
CA LEU A 189 6.53 -7.79 -11.21
C LEU A 189 6.49 -7.17 -9.81
N GLU A 190 5.52 -6.30 -9.55
CA GLU A 190 5.35 -5.69 -8.24
C GLU A 190 5.10 -6.73 -7.16
N ILE A 191 4.24 -7.72 -7.42
CA ILE A 191 3.95 -8.82 -6.50
C ILE A 191 5.21 -9.64 -6.21
N LEU A 192 5.94 -10.06 -7.24
CA LEU A 192 7.14 -10.90 -7.09
C LEU A 192 8.27 -10.21 -6.32
N LEU A 193 8.39 -8.88 -6.41
CA LEU A 193 9.46 -8.13 -5.76
C LEU A 193 9.12 -7.67 -4.34
N ARG A 194 7.84 -7.44 -4.05
CA ARG A 194 7.39 -6.88 -2.78
C ARG A 194 7.75 -7.82 -1.62
N ARG A 195 8.63 -7.37 -0.72
CA ARG A 195 9.08 -8.10 0.49
C ARG A 195 9.73 -9.45 0.22
N ASN A 196 10.26 -9.68 -0.99
CA ASN A 196 10.96 -10.91 -1.34
C ASN A 196 12.42 -10.59 -1.69
N HIS A 197 13.31 -10.72 -0.70
CA HIS A 197 14.73 -10.38 -0.85
C HIS A 197 15.43 -11.23 -1.91
N PHE A 198 15.06 -12.50 -2.02
CA PHE A 198 15.62 -13.39 -3.04
C PHE A 198 15.28 -12.87 -4.44
N ASN A 199 14.01 -12.57 -4.68
CA ASN A 199 13.52 -12.06 -5.96
C ASN A 199 14.11 -10.69 -6.29
N GLN A 200 14.23 -9.78 -5.31
CA GLN A 200 14.90 -8.48 -5.49
C GLN A 200 16.37 -8.63 -5.90
N ASN A 201 17.10 -9.54 -5.23
CA ASN A 201 18.50 -9.81 -5.53
C ASN A 201 18.69 -10.44 -6.92
N TYR A 202 17.78 -11.33 -7.33
CA TYR A 202 17.83 -11.89 -8.68
C TYR A 202 17.49 -10.81 -9.72
N PHE A 203 16.41 -10.05 -9.49
CA PHE A 203 15.92 -9.07 -10.45
C PHE A 203 16.95 -7.98 -10.76
N VAL A 204 17.71 -7.51 -9.77
CA VAL A 204 18.72 -6.47 -10.01
C VAL A 204 19.85 -6.93 -10.93
N GLU A 205 20.10 -8.23 -11.03
CA GLU A 205 21.08 -8.84 -11.94
C GLU A 205 20.55 -9.05 -13.37
N THR A 206 19.25 -8.82 -13.60
CA THR A 206 18.64 -8.92 -14.94
C THR A 206 18.87 -7.65 -15.77
N ASP A 207 18.49 -7.69 -17.06
CA ASP A 207 18.56 -6.57 -18.00
C ASP A 207 17.46 -5.48 -17.78
N TRP A 208 16.86 -5.41 -16.58
CA TRP A 208 15.73 -4.52 -16.26
C TRP A 208 15.98 -3.05 -16.56
N THR A 209 17.25 -2.60 -16.53
CA THR A 209 17.66 -1.21 -16.79
C THR A 209 17.32 -0.73 -18.21
N ARG A 210 17.16 -1.65 -19.18
CA ARG A 210 16.71 -1.35 -20.54
C ARG A 210 15.22 -0.98 -20.60
N THR A 211 14.47 -1.32 -19.57
CA THR A 211 13.02 -1.13 -19.49
C THR A 211 12.70 0.04 -18.56
N ARG A 212 11.87 0.98 -19.03
CA ARG A 212 11.33 2.04 -18.17
C ARG A 212 10.30 1.43 -17.22
N LEU A 213 10.74 1.04 -16.03
CA LEU A 213 9.85 0.51 -15.00
C LEU A 213 8.95 1.58 -14.38
N HIS A 214 7.80 1.13 -13.88
CA HIS A 214 6.82 1.94 -13.19
C HIS A 214 7.29 2.23 -11.75
N SER A 215 6.88 3.37 -11.19
CA SER A 215 7.28 3.84 -9.86
C SER A 215 7.11 2.78 -8.77
N LYS A 216 5.96 2.10 -8.75
CA LYS A 216 5.66 1.02 -7.80
C LYS A 216 6.67 -0.13 -7.82
N ILE A 217 7.15 -0.52 -9.00
CA ILE A 217 8.14 -1.59 -9.15
C ILE A 217 9.50 -1.14 -8.63
N ILE A 218 9.90 0.10 -8.95
CA ILE A 218 11.12 0.71 -8.39
C ILE A 218 11.07 0.74 -6.87
N ASN A 219 9.91 1.09 -6.30
CA ASN A 219 9.71 1.13 -4.85
C ASN A 219 9.75 -0.26 -4.23
N ALA A 220 9.15 -1.27 -4.87
CA ALA A 220 9.16 -2.67 -4.43
C ALA A 220 10.58 -3.28 -4.46
N LEU A 221 11.44 -2.82 -5.36
CA LEU A 221 12.84 -3.25 -5.46
C LEU A 221 13.69 -2.73 -4.29
N ILE A 222 13.37 -1.55 -3.74
CA ILE A 222 14.11 -0.93 -2.64
C ILE A 222 13.44 -1.24 -1.31
N ASP A 223 13.87 -2.35 -0.72
CA ASP A 223 13.49 -2.80 0.63
C ASP A 223 14.70 -2.71 1.59
N ASN A 224 14.62 -1.80 2.57
CA ASN A 224 15.67 -1.59 3.56
C ASN A 224 15.95 -2.80 4.46
N THR A 225 15.07 -3.80 4.49
CA THR A 225 15.28 -5.05 5.25
C THR A 225 16.13 -6.07 4.49
N ASN A 226 16.41 -5.86 3.20
CA ASN A 226 17.23 -6.76 2.41
C ASN A 226 18.72 -6.59 2.74
N ASN A 227 19.42 -7.69 3.04
CA ASN A 227 20.86 -7.67 3.35
C ASN A 227 21.74 -7.12 2.21
N ASN A 228 21.28 -7.19 0.97
CA ASN A 228 22.00 -6.67 -0.21
C ASN A 228 21.49 -5.28 -0.65
N ILE A 229 20.74 -4.57 0.19
CA ILE A 229 20.08 -3.32 -0.20
C ILE A 229 21.05 -2.24 -0.67
N ASN A 230 22.27 -2.19 -0.14
CA ASN A 230 23.26 -1.17 -0.53
C ASN A 230 23.61 -1.30 -2.02
N TYR A 231 23.84 -2.54 -2.47
CA TYR A 231 24.09 -2.84 -3.88
C TYR A 231 22.86 -2.53 -4.75
N ILE A 232 21.67 -2.94 -4.31
CA ILE A 232 20.42 -2.65 -5.03
C ILE A 232 20.24 -1.14 -5.20
N LYS A 233 20.38 -0.36 -4.11
CA LYS A 233 20.28 1.10 -4.14
C LYS A 233 21.31 1.70 -5.08
N ASP A 234 22.56 1.27 -5.02
CA ASP A 234 23.60 1.76 -5.92
C ASP A 234 23.27 1.52 -7.40
N THR A 235 22.70 0.36 -7.73
CA THR A 235 22.25 0.06 -9.10
C THR A 235 21.04 0.92 -9.49
N VAL A 236 20.00 0.95 -8.66
CA VAL A 236 18.75 1.66 -8.96
C VAL A 236 18.98 3.17 -9.06
N TYR A 237 19.76 3.75 -8.13
CA TYR A 237 20.03 5.20 -8.08
C TYR A 237 20.94 5.69 -9.21
N LYS A 238 21.74 4.80 -9.83
CA LYS A 238 22.47 5.09 -11.07
C LYS A 238 21.55 5.10 -12.29
N THR A 239 20.51 4.26 -12.30
CA THR A 239 19.62 4.09 -13.45
C THR A 239 18.44 5.07 -13.45
N VAL A 240 17.83 5.33 -12.30
CA VAL A 240 16.67 6.22 -12.17
C VAL A 240 17.09 7.50 -11.46
N SER A 241 17.22 8.58 -12.23
CA SER A 241 17.66 9.88 -11.73
C SER A 241 16.62 10.57 -10.83
N PHE A 242 17.11 11.46 -9.97
CA PHE A 242 16.30 12.26 -9.05
C PHE A 242 15.29 13.15 -9.80
N ASP A 243 15.76 13.86 -10.83
CA ASP A 243 14.91 14.75 -11.65
C ASP A 243 13.77 13.98 -12.33
N ARG A 244 14.06 12.77 -12.81
CA ARG A 244 13.05 11.91 -13.42
C ARG A 244 12.01 11.48 -12.41
N ALA A 245 12.44 11.11 -11.20
CA ALA A 245 11.52 10.74 -10.13
C ALA A 245 10.60 11.91 -9.73
N LEU A 246 11.09 13.14 -9.77
CA LEU A 246 10.29 14.35 -9.55
C LEU A 246 9.24 14.54 -10.66
N VAL A 247 9.65 14.44 -11.92
CA VAL A 247 8.73 14.52 -13.07
C VAL A 247 7.64 13.44 -13.00
N ASP A 248 8.04 12.21 -12.66
CA ASP A 248 7.13 11.06 -12.51
C ASP A 248 6.35 11.10 -11.18
N LYS A 249 6.53 12.13 -10.34
CA LYS A 249 5.91 12.30 -9.00
C LYS A 249 6.10 11.10 -8.07
N ASN A 250 7.21 10.37 -8.20
CA ASN A 250 7.52 9.21 -7.37
C ASN A 250 8.18 9.63 -6.05
N TYR A 251 7.40 10.24 -5.17
CA TYR A 251 7.88 10.83 -3.91
C TYR A 251 8.43 9.81 -2.90
N GLU A 252 7.90 8.58 -2.90
CA GLU A 252 8.44 7.50 -2.06
C GLU A 252 9.89 7.18 -2.44
N TYR A 253 10.18 7.06 -3.75
CA TYR A 253 11.54 6.85 -4.23
C TYR A 253 12.46 8.04 -3.93
N ILE A 254 11.97 9.27 -4.12
CA ILE A 254 12.69 10.51 -3.78
C ILE A 254 13.09 10.50 -2.30
N TYR A 255 12.14 10.20 -1.42
CA TYR A 255 12.41 10.09 0.01
C TYR A 255 13.50 9.03 0.30
N LYS A 256 13.39 7.84 -0.31
CA LYS A 256 14.41 6.78 -0.16
C LYS A 256 15.80 7.24 -0.60
N MET A 257 15.91 8.02 -1.69
CA MET A 257 17.19 8.59 -2.15
C MET A 257 17.78 9.61 -1.18
N ILE A 258 16.96 10.52 -0.67
CA ILE A 258 17.35 11.57 0.28
C ILE A 258 17.81 10.94 1.60
N ASP A 259 17.03 10.00 2.13
CA ASP A 259 17.37 9.28 3.37
C ASP A 259 18.75 8.61 3.25
N TRP A 260 18.97 7.93 2.12
CA TRP A 260 20.20 7.18 1.83
C TRP A 260 21.47 8.02 1.72
N SER A 261 21.43 9.17 1.04
CA SER A 261 22.65 9.90 0.69
C SER A 261 22.53 11.41 0.81
N THR A 262 23.48 12.01 1.54
CA THR A 262 23.67 13.47 1.66
C THR A 262 23.79 14.18 0.31
N LYS A 263 24.28 13.49 -0.72
CA LYS A 263 24.32 14.02 -2.10
C LYS A 263 22.91 14.32 -2.62
N TYR A 264 21.97 13.38 -2.46
CA TYR A 264 20.60 13.58 -2.93
C TYR A 264 19.85 14.61 -2.06
N ARG A 265 20.21 14.75 -0.79
CA ARG A 265 19.69 15.84 0.06
C ARG A 265 20.08 17.22 -0.46
N LYS A 266 21.33 17.40 -0.89
CA LYS A 266 21.79 18.64 -1.52
C LYS A 266 21.06 18.93 -2.83
N ILE A 267 20.89 17.91 -3.67
CA ILE A 267 20.12 18.02 -4.93
C ILE A 267 18.68 18.46 -4.61
N PHE A 268 18.01 17.78 -3.70
CA PHE A 268 16.66 18.12 -3.28
C PHE A 268 16.56 19.54 -2.72
N SER A 269 17.47 19.91 -1.83
CA SER A 269 17.54 21.26 -1.26
C SER A 269 17.68 22.31 -2.36
N SER A 270 18.57 22.10 -3.34
CA SER A 270 18.73 23.05 -4.45
C SER A 270 17.47 23.20 -5.31
N ILE A 271 16.72 22.12 -5.54
CA ILE A 271 15.45 22.13 -6.28
C ILE A 271 14.37 22.84 -5.47
N PHE A 272 14.30 22.55 -4.18
CA PHE A 272 13.41 23.22 -3.23
C PHE A 272 13.65 24.73 -3.18
N PHE A 273 14.90 25.16 -2.98
CA PHE A 273 15.26 26.58 -2.94
C PHE A 273 15.00 27.28 -4.29
N LYS A 274 15.08 26.56 -5.41
CA LYS A 274 14.76 27.12 -6.72
C LYS A 274 13.26 27.22 -6.98
N GLU A 275 12.49 26.18 -6.68
CA GLU A 275 11.05 26.13 -6.99
C GLU A 275 10.21 26.88 -5.95
N SER A 276 10.46 26.63 -4.66
CA SER A 276 9.62 27.19 -3.60
C SER A 276 10.01 28.63 -3.26
N LEU A 277 11.31 28.96 -3.14
CA LEU A 277 11.70 30.32 -2.76
C LEU A 277 11.37 31.37 -3.84
N GLN A 278 11.43 30.98 -5.12
CA GLN A 278 11.17 31.86 -6.26
C GLN A 278 9.68 32.14 -6.47
N GLU A 279 8.79 31.29 -5.95
CA GLU A 279 7.33 31.52 -5.92
C GLU A 279 6.86 32.17 -4.62
N THR A 280 7.65 32.06 -3.54
CA THR A 280 7.26 32.55 -2.20
C THR A 280 7.87 33.91 -1.84
N LEU A 281 8.98 34.30 -2.50
CA LEU A 281 9.67 35.55 -2.27
C LEU A 281 9.85 36.25 -3.61
N ASP A 282 9.03 37.27 -3.89
CA ASP A 282 9.39 38.40 -4.76
C ASP A 282 10.54 39.20 -4.10
N LEU A 283 11.64 38.53 -3.74
CA LEU A 283 12.83 39.17 -3.20
C LEU A 283 13.89 39.21 -4.28
N GLU A 284 14.11 40.41 -4.77
CA GLU A 284 15.29 40.77 -5.56
C GLU A 284 16.56 40.40 -4.79
N ASN A 285 17.23 39.33 -5.24
CA ASN A 285 18.69 39.21 -5.45
C ASN A 285 19.68 39.57 -4.33
N GLU A 286 19.32 39.64 -3.05
CA GLU A 286 20.34 39.80 -2.00
C GLU A 286 20.37 38.60 -1.03
N ASP A 287 21.50 37.89 -1.08
CA ASP A 287 21.98 36.91 -0.08
C ASP A 287 21.54 35.43 -0.13
N LEU A 288 21.19 34.93 -1.33
CA LEU A 288 21.01 33.48 -1.58
C LEU A 288 22.26 32.62 -1.24
N GLY A 289 23.47 33.18 -1.28
CA GLY A 289 24.72 32.45 -1.04
C GLY A 289 25.00 32.08 0.43
N ASN A 290 24.34 32.74 1.40
CA ASN A 290 24.59 32.54 2.82
C ASN A 290 23.66 31.49 3.49
N LEU A 291 22.54 31.13 2.85
CA LEU A 291 21.58 30.14 3.36
C LEU A 291 21.98 28.69 3.09
N GLU A 292 22.72 28.43 2.00
CA GLU A 292 23.21 27.08 1.64
C GLU A 292 24.10 26.44 2.71
N GLY A 293 24.77 27.23 3.56
CA GLY A 293 25.77 26.75 4.51
C GLY A 293 25.26 26.47 5.93
N LYS A 294 24.19 27.11 6.39
CA LYS A 294 23.71 27.03 7.79
C LYS A 294 22.59 26.01 8.01
N VAL A 295 21.89 25.59 6.96
CA VAL A 295 20.64 24.80 7.03
C VAL A 295 20.84 23.30 6.81
N LEU A 296 22.06 22.85 6.50
CA LEU A 296 22.33 21.46 6.08
C LEU A 296 22.54 20.44 7.22
N GLY A 297 22.33 20.82 8.48
CA GLY A 297 22.53 19.93 9.64
C GLY A 297 21.29 19.15 10.06
N ASP A 298 20.16 19.84 10.22
CA ASP A 298 19.00 19.36 10.98
C ASP A 298 17.63 19.68 10.32
N THR A 299 17.64 20.10 9.05
CA THR A 299 16.47 20.76 8.40
C THR A 299 15.90 19.96 7.22
N ASP A 300 16.46 18.79 6.89
CA ASP A 300 16.06 17.96 5.73
C ASP A 300 14.58 17.52 5.80
N LEU A 301 14.09 17.12 6.98
CA LEU A 301 12.69 16.71 7.18
C LEU A 301 11.72 17.89 6.97
N ILE A 302 12.09 19.09 7.41
CA ILE A 302 11.29 20.31 7.27
C ILE A 302 11.18 20.70 5.80
N ILE A 303 12.30 20.65 5.07
CA ILE A 303 12.35 20.95 3.65
C ILE A 303 11.49 19.95 2.86
N ILE A 304 11.55 18.65 3.21
CA ILE A 304 10.73 17.60 2.59
C ILE A 304 9.23 17.82 2.86
N LEU A 305 8.87 18.04 4.13
CA LEU A 305 7.48 18.29 4.53
C LEU A 305 6.94 19.55 3.85
N TYR A 306 7.70 20.64 3.86
CA TYR A 306 7.31 21.90 3.22
C TYR A 306 7.12 21.74 1.71
N TYR A 307 8.03 21.03 1.02
CA TYR A 307 7.89 20.77 -0.41
C TYR A 307 6.60 20.01 -0.73
N PHE A 308 6.29 18.98 0.07
CA PHE A 308 5.08 18.18 -0.13
C PHE A 308 3.79 18.92 0.23
N MET A 309 3.83 19.84 1.19
CA MET A 309 2.73 20.76 1.47
C MET A 309 2.51 21.73 0.32
N HIS A 310 3.57 22.37 -0.18
CA HIS A 310 3.51 23.32 -1.29
C HIS A 310 2.97 22.69 -2.59
N LYS A 311 3.27 21.42 -2.86
CA LYS A 311 2.73 20.71 -4.03
C LYS A 311 1.28 20.21 -3.85
N ASN A 312 0.58 20.63 -2.79
CA ASN A 312 -0.78 20.19 -2.41
C ASN A 312 -0.93 18.67 -2.26
N ILE A 313 0.19 17.98 -1.94
CA ILE A 313 0.20 16.53 -1.65
C ILE A 313 -0.28 16.29 -0.21
N LEU A 314 -0.22 17.31 0.63
CA LEU A 314 -0.71 17.33 2.00
C LEU A 314 -1.89 18.32 2.08
N LYS A 315 -3.02 17.91 2.68
CA LYS A 315 -4.21 18.75 2.89
C LYS A 315 -4.66 18.71 4.35
N PHE A 316 -5.21 19.82 4.85
CA PHE A 316 -5.84 19.91 6.17
C PHE A 316 -7.35 19.63 6.09
N GLU A 317 -7.91 18.89 7.05
CA GLU A 317 -9.36 18.76 7.25
C GLU A 317 -9.80 19.33 8.62
N SER A 318 -11.07 19.75 8.70
CA SER A 318 -11.65 20.60 9.74
C SER A 318 -12.09 19.89 11.03
N SER A 319 -11.89 18.58 11.17
CA SER A 319 -12.40 17.78 12.31
C SER A 319 -11.41 17.61 13.47
N GLY A 320 -10.46 18.56 13.61
CA GLY A 320 -9.38 18.54 14.60
C GLY A 320 -8.04 18.43 13.91
N PHE A 321 -7.02 19.15 14.42
CA PHE A 321 -5.66 19.17 13.86
C PHE A 321 -4.92 17.86 14.13
N VAL A 322 -5.37 16.80 13.45
CA VAL A 322 -4.75 15.49 13.38
C VAL A 322 -4.73 15.05 11.92
N LEU A 323 -3.59 14.48 11.52
CA LEU A 323 -3.17 13.99 10.20
C LEU A 323 -2.49 15.01 9.27
N LEU A 324 -1.17 14.85 9.16
CA LEU A 324 -0.38 15.33 8.03
C LEU A 324 0.49 14.18 7.53
N ILE A 325 -0.13 13.20 6.88
CA ILE A 325 0.16 12.81 5.49
C ILE A 325 -1.15 12.19 4.97
N TYR A 326 -1.71 12.65 3.85
CA TYR A 326 -2.67 11.92 3.00
C TYR A 326 -2.93 12.69 1.70
N SER A 327 -2.14 12.43 0.67
CA SER A 327 -2.68 12.17 -0.68
C SER A 327 -1.63 11.42 -1.51
N GLU A 328 -2.10 10.44 -2.27
CA GLU A 328 -1.37 9.49 -3.14
C GLU A 328 -0.30 8.57 -2.51
N ILE A 329 0.40 8.97 -1.44
CA ILE A 329 1.48 8.19 -0.80
C ILE A 329 0.96 7.12 0.20
N LEU A 330 -0.20 7.34 0.84
CA LEU A 330 -0.66 6.54 2.00
C LEU A 330 -1.89 5.66 1.78
N ARG A 331 -2.21 5.30 0.53
CA ARG A 331 -3.27 4.30 0.29
C ARG A 331 -2.83 2.86 0.59
N ASP A 332 -1.52 2.60 0.74
CA ASP A 332 -0.99 1.31 1.18
C ASP A 332 -0.34 1.51 2.57
N ASP A 333 -0.99 1.05 3.63
CA ASP A 333 -0.52 1.09 5.04
C ASP A 333 0.84 0.42 5.29
N LEU A 334 1.45 -0.19 4.27
CA LEU A 334 2.55 -1.15 4.38
C LEU A 334 3.94 -0.57 4.06
N SER A 335 4.03 0.68 3.59
CA SER A 335 5.28 1.30 3.09
C SER A 335 5.68 2.58 3.81
N ILE A 336 5.07 2.94 4.95
CA ILE A 336 5.49 4.09 5.75
C ILE A 336 6.92 3.82 6.24
N PRO A 337 7.94 4.56 5.78
CA PRO A 337 9.23 4.53 6.44
C PRO A 337 9.02 5.13 7.82
N LYS A 338 9.20 4.32 8.88
CA LYS A 338 9.35 4.86 10.23
C LYS A 338 10.58 5.77 10.19
N ILE A 339 10.38 7.08 10.25
CA ILE A 339 11.43 8.09 10.39
C ILE A 339 12.13 7.89 11.75
N ASN A 340 13.08 6.96 11.84
CA ASN A 340 13.82 6.72 13.08
C ASN A 340 14.69 7.93 13.44
N LEU A 341 14.10 8.87 14.19
CA LEU A 341 14.81 9.96 14.84
C LEU A 341 15.47 9.40 16.10
N SER A 342 16.79 9.56 16.21
CA SER A 342 17.47 9.30 17.47
C SER A 342 17.04 10.35 18.51
N GLU A 343 16.95 9.97 19.78
CA GLU A 343 16.65 10.89 20.90
C GLU A 343 17.51 12.16 20.85
N SER A 344 18.79 12.01 20.49
CA SER A 344 19.74 13.12 20.36
C SER A 344 19.38 14.14 19.26
N LYS A 345 18.82 13.69 18.13
CA LYS A 345 18.39 14.58 17.04
C LYS A 345 17.07 15.26 17.40
N TYR A 346 16.20 14.55 18.10
CA TYR A 346 14.98 15.12 18.67
C TYR A 346 15.30 16.21 19.70
N GLU A 347 16.30 16.01 20.56
CA GLU A 347 16.73 16.99 21.55
C GLU A 347 17.33 18.25 20.91
N ILE A 348 18.03 18.12 19.77
CA ILE A 348 18.56 19.25 19.00
C ILE A 348 17.43 20.06 18.38
N ILE A 349 16.47 19.38 17.75
CA ILE A 349 15.24 19.99 17.22
C ILE A 349 14.46 20.70 18.33
N TYR A 350 14.33 20.05 19.49
CA TYR A 350 13.68 20.63 20.65
C TYR A 350 14.39 21.91 21.14
N LYS A 351 15.73 21.87 21.24
CA LYS A 351 16.55 23.04 21.61
C LYS A 351 16.43 24.17 20.59
N SER A 352 16.35 23.85 19.28
CA SER A 352 16.17 24.87 18.24
C SER A 352 14.81 25.55 18.35
N VAL A 353 13.76 24.79 18.66
CA VAL A 353 12.41 25.32 18.86
C VAL A 353 12.33 26.20 20.12
N LEU A 354 12.96 25.79 21.22
CA LEU A 354 13.04 26.60 22.43
C LEU A 354 13.85 27.90 22.24
N SER A 355 14.88 27.86 21.40
CA SER A 355 15.74 29.02 21.16
C SER A 355 15.08 30.10 20.31
N ASP A 356 14.11 29.73 19.47
CA ASP A 356 13.30 30.66 18.67
C ASP A 356 11.86 30.13 18.54
N PRO A 357 11.03 30.31 19.58
CA PRO A 357 9.65 29.84 19.61
C PRO A 357 8.71 30.66 18.71
N CYS A 358 9.19 31.76 18.15
CA CYS A 358 8.48 32.57 17.16
C CYS A 358 8.74 32.08 15.72
N SER A 359 9.72 31.19 15.51
CA SER A 359 10.00 30.61 14.20
C SER A 359 8.91 29.64 13.79
N VAL A 360 8.26 29.98 12.69
CA VAL A 360 7.18 29.21 12.08
C VAL A 360 7.67 27.83 11.62
N ALA A 361 8.90 27.75 11.11
CA ALA A 361 9.54 26.50 10.72
C ALA A 361 9.70 25.55 11.92
N ASN A 362 10.01 26.10 13.10
CA ASN A 362 10.11 25.35 14.34
C ASN A 362 8.72 24.84 14.82
N ILE A 363 7.66 25.64 14.62
CA ILE A 363 6.29 25.25 14.96
C ILE A 363 5.79 24.11 14.05
N LEU A 364 6.05 24.18 12.73
CA LEU A 364 5.68 23.13 11.77
C LEU A 364 6.45 21.81 12.03
N LEU A 365 7.72 21.92 12.42
CA LEU A 365 8.55 20.79 12.82
C LEU A 365 8.01 20.09 14.08
N LEU A 366 7.57 20.84 15.09
CA LEU A 366 6.92 20.25 16.27
C LEU A 366 5.60 19.57 15.94
N LEU A 367 4.76 20.18 15.08
CA LEU A 367 3.46 19.63 14.68
C LEU A 367 3.61 18.31 13.91
N SER A 368 4.64 18.19 13.07
CA SER A 368 4.93 16.96 12.34
C SER A 368 5.54 15.85 13.20
N LEU A 369 6.21 16.19 14.31
CA LEU A 369 6.83 15.24 15.24
C LEU A 369 5.88 14.70 16.33
N ARG A 370 4.71 15.32 16.55
CA ARG A 370 3.72 14.92 17.57
C ARG A 370 3.23 13.47 17.45
N ASN A 371 3.23 12.90 16.24
CA ASN A 371 2.75 11.53 15.98
C ASN A 371 3.82 10.44 16.21
N TYR A 372 5.06 10.81 16.53
CA TYR A 372 6.02 9.85 17.04
C TYR A 372 5.64 9.52 18.48
N GLU A 373 5.56 8.22 18.83
CA GLU A 373 5.17 7.66 20.14
C GLU A 373 6.12 8.04 21.31
N TYR A 374 6.55 9.30 21.39
CA TYR A 374 7.19 9.86 22.54
C TYR A 374 6.14 10.60 23.35
N THR A 375 5.87 10.10 24.55
CA THR A 375 5.22 10.85 25.62
C THR A 375 5.97 12.16 25.80
N PHE A 376 5.43 13.21 25.20
CA PHE A 376 5.99 14.54 25.27
C PHE A 376 5.88 15.00 26.72
N ASP A 377 7.01 15.07 27.43
CA ASP A 377 7.02 15.61 28.78
C ASP A 377 6.94 17.15 28.69
N HIS A 378 5.72 17.64 28.60
CA HIS A 378 5.38 19.05 28.53
C HIS A 378 5.62 19.80 29.86
N SER A 379 6.26 19.19 30.86
CA SER A 379 6.58 19.84 32.14
C SER A 379 7.57 21.01 32.02
N ILE A 380 8.23 21.18 30.86
CA ILE A 380 9.41 22.07 30.70
C ILE A 380 9.15 23.31 29.81
N LEU A 381 7.96 23.50 29.22
CA LEU A 381 7.70 24.67 28.37
C LEU A 381 7.38 25.94 29.19
N ASP A 382 8.27 26.94 29.15
CA ASP A 382 7.96 28.30 29.59
C ASP A 382 6.82 28.87 28.75
N ILE A 383 5.74 29.31 29.40
CA ILE A 383 4.56 29.81 28.70
C ILE A 383 4.82 31.24 28.19
N ASN A 384 5.05 31.35 26.88
CA ASN A 384 5.19 32.59 26.12
C ASN A 384 4.27 32.62 24.88
N LEU A 385 4.29 33.71 24.11
CA LEU A 385 3.38 33.94 22.99
C LEU A 385 3.47 32.84 21.91
N GLY A 386 4.68 32.36 21.61
CA GLY A 386 4.91 31.27 20.64
C GLY A 386 4.36 29.94 21.12
N THR A 387 4.61 29.59 22.39
CA THR A 387 4.08 28.33 22.98
C THR A 387 2.55 28.31 23.13
N ILE A 388 1.92 29.47 23.27
CA ILE A 388 0.46 29.57 23.37
C ILE A 388 -0.24 29.49 22.02
N LEU A 389 0.37 30.03 20.96
CA LEU A 389 -0.08 29.76 19.59
C LEU A 389 0.03 28.26 19.29
N TYR A 390 1.11 27.62 19.73
CA TYR A 390 1.23 26.16 19.68
C TYR A 390 0.11 25.44 20.44
N PHE A 391 -0.21 25.84 21.67
CA PHE A 391 -1.33 25.26 22.43
C PHE A 391 -2.69 25.46 21.76
N LEU A 392 -2.91 26.61 21.11
CA LEU A 392 -4.13 26.90 20.33
C LEU A 392 -4.25 26.03 19.08
N ILE A 393 -3.13 25.75 18.41
CA ILE A 393 -3.08 24.89 17.22
C ILE A 393 -3.23 23.41 17.62
N LEU A 394 -2.64 22.99 18.74
CA LEU A 394 -2.66 21.59 19.19
C LEU A 394 -4.02 21.08 19.65
N ALA A 395 -4.84 21.96 20.26
CA ALA A 395 -6.17 21.67 20.81
C ALA A 395 -6.24 20.41 21.72
N ASP A 396 -5.17 20.06 22.42
CA ASP A 396 -5.14 18.91 23.34
C ASP A 396 -5.84 19.24 24.66
N THR A 397 -7.11 18.88 24.76
CA THR A 397 -7.95 19.25 25.90
C THR A 397 -7.40 18.71 27.23
N ASN A 398 -6.86 17.49 27.26
CA ASN A 398 -6.35 16.90 28.50
C ASN A 398 -5.12 17.66 29.01
N TYR A 399 -4.20 17.98 28.09
CA TYR A 399 -3.00 18.73 28.42
C TYR A 399 -3.31 20.17 28.88
N ILE A 400 -4.25 20.85 28.21
CA ILE A 400 -4.65 22.21 28.61
C ILE A 400 -5.32 22.21 29.99
N LEU A 401 -6.10 21.17 30.31
CA LEU A 401 -6.69 21.01 31.63
C LEU A 401 -5.63 20.82 32.72
N GLU A 402 -4.58 20.04 32.46
CA GLU A 402 -3.44 19.85 33.38
C GLU A 402 -2.67 21.15 33.66
N LYS A 403 -2.55 22.04 32.67
CA LYS A 403 -1.88 23.34 32.79
C LYS A 403 -2.80 24.49 33.20
N SER A 404 -4.07 24.21 33.51
CA SER A 404 -5.08 25.23 33.81
C SER A 404 -4.72 26.14 34.98
N SER A 405 -3.96 25.67 35.97
CA SER A 405 -3.46 26.46 37.09
C SER A 405 -2.43 27.52 36.65
N VAL A 406 -1.50 27.14 35.78
CA VAL A 406 -0.46 28.03 35.24
C VAL A 406 -1.08 29.08 34.32
N LEU A 407 -2.03 28.67 33.47
CA LEU A 407 -2.77 29.59 32.60
C LEU A 407 -3.55 30.63 33.43
N LYS A 408 -4.25 30.20 34.49
CA LYS A 408 -4.95 31.12 35.40
C LYS A 408 -4.00 32.07 36.12
N TYR A 409 -2.82 31.60 36.54
CA TYR A 409 -1.80 32.43 37.14
C TYR A 409 -1.35 33.55 36.19
N LEU A 410 -1.03 33.21 34.94
CA LEU A 410 -0.60 34.20 33.92
C LEU A 410 -1.68 35.21 33.59
N ILE A 411 -2.95 34.79 33.56
CA ILE A 411 -4.09 35.69 33.37
C ILE A 411 -4.17 36.72 34.51
N SER A 412 -3.90 36.29 35.75
CA SER A 412 -3.94 37.15 36.94
C SER A 412 -2.67 37.96 37.20
N ASP A 413 -1.55 37.66 36.53
CA ASP A 413 -0.26 38.33 36.77
C ASP A 413 -0.20 39.68 36.04
N ASP A 414 -0.29 40.79 36.76
CA ASP A 414 -0.25 42.15 36.20
C ASP A 414 1.03 42.50 35.42
N THR A 415 2.11 41.74 35.59
CA THR A 415 3.38 41.93 34.87
C THR A 415 3.43 41.17 33.54
N CYS A 416 2.49 40.25 33.30
CA CYS A 416 2.43 39.44 32.09
C CYS A 416 1.96 40.26 30.87
N ASP A 417 2.54 39.95 29.70
CA ASP A 417 2.21 40.61 28.43
C ASP A 417 0.69 40.61 28.16
N PRO A 418 0.08 41.76 27.84
CA PRO A 418 -1.37 41.86 27.62
C PRO A 418 -1.90 41.00 26.46
N THR A 419 -1.08 40.72 25.46
CA THR A 419 -1.45 39.88 24.31
C THR A 419 -1.42 38.41 24.71
N LEU A 420 -0.39 38.00 25.46
CA LEU A 420 -0.27 36.67 26.04
C LEU A 420 -1.47 36.32 26.92
N LYS A 421 -1.87 37.25 27.81
CA LYS A 421 -3.07 37.09 28.66
C LYS A 421 -4.33 36.82 27.84
N LYS A 422 -4.53 37.56 26.75
CA LYS A 422 -5.70 37.41 25.88
C LYS A 422 -5.74 36.02 25.25
N PHE A 423 -4.62 35.54 24.74
CA PHE A 423 -4.55 34.18 24.19
C PHE A 423 -4.74 33.10 25.27
N CYS A 424 -4.23 33.26 26.50
CA CYS A 424 -4.53 32.36 27.63
C CYS A 424 -6.04 32.30 27.93
N ILE A 425 -6.71 33.45 27.93
CA ILE A 425 -8.16 33.56 28.16
C ILE A 425 -8.91 32.78 27.07
N PHE A 426 -8.53 32.97 25.81
CA PHE A 426 -9.16 32.28 24.68
C PHE A 426 -8.97 30.76 24.72
N LEU A 427 -7.75 30.29 25.04
CA LEU A 427 -7.44 28.88 25.20
C LEU A 427 -8.27 28.24 26.32
N CYS A 428 -8.42 28.94 27.46
CA CYS A 428 -9.29 28.50 28.55
C CYS A 428 -10.76 28.41 28.11
N CYS A 429 -11.25 29.36 27.31
CA CYS A 429 -12.62 29.36 26.80
C CYS A 429 -12.90 28.19 25.85
N ILE A 430 -12.00 27.90 24.90
CA ILE A 430 -12.16 26.79 23.94
C ILE A 430 -12.25 25.44 24.68
N HIS A 431 -11.46 25.26 25.72
CA HIS A 431 -11.39 24.01 26.49
C HIS A 431 -12.33 23.97 27.72
N GLY A 432 -13.28 24.90 27.83
CA GLY A 432 -14.27 24.91 28.91
C GLY A 432 -13.71 25.14 30.32
N ILE A 433 -12.51 25.73 30.43
CA ILE A 433 -11.91 26.08 31.71
C ILE A 433 -12.61 27.33 32.26
N LYS A 434 -13.27 27.16 33.42
CA LYS A 434 -14.01 28.26 34.05
C LYS A 434 -13.08 29.40 34.49
N LEU A 435 -13.33 30.59 33.93
CA LEU A 435 -12.75 31.87 34.34
C LEU A 435 -13.80 32.72 35.06
N ASN A 436 -13.38 33.51 36.06
CA ASN A 436 -14.28 34.40 36.81
C ASN A 436 -14.45 35.75 36.10
N TYR A 437 -14.76 35.73 34.81
CA TYR A 437 -15.08 36.91 34.02
C TYR A 437 -16.50 36.84 33.47
N ASN A 438 -17.12 37.99 33.29
CA ASN A 438 -18.42 38.04 32.63
C ASN A 438 -18.28 37.76 31.12
N GLU A 439 -19.36 37.27 30.52
CA GLU A 439 -19.37 36.85 29.11
C GLU A 439 -19.06 38.00 28.14
N ALA A 440 -19.49 39.21 28.49
CA ALA A 440 -19.20 40.43 27.71
C ALA A 440 -17.69 40.68 27.60
N TYR A 441 -16.95 40.56 28.71
CA TYR A 441 -15.50 40.71 28.76
C TYR A 441 -14.78 39.62 27.98
N LEU A 442 -15.26 38.37 28.04
CA LEU A 442 -14.69 37.26 27.27
C LEU A 442 -14.89 37.47 25.75
N LYS A 443 -16.09 37.88 25.34
CA LYS A 443 -16.41 38.22 23.94
C LYS A 443 -15.63 39.42 23.43
N GLU A 444 -15.39 40.43 24.27
CA GLU A 444 -14.56 41.58 23.93
C GLU A 444 -13.09 41.20 23.69
N ASN A 445 -12.52 40.33 24.55
CA ASN A 445 -11.18 39.80 24.35
C ASN A 445 -11.07 38.95 23.07
N ALA A 446 -12.08 38.13 22.77
CA ALA A 446 -12.13 37.35 21.53
C ALA A 446 -12.21 38.25 20.28
N LYS A 447 -13.04 39.31 20.30
CA LYS A 447 -13.09 40.31 19.22
C LYS A 447 -11.77 41.04 19.04
N HIS A 448 -11.08 41.34 20.13
CA HIS A 448 -9.77 41.96 20.09
C HIS A 448 -8.71 41.02 19.50
N LEU A 449 -8.69 39.74 19.87
CA LEU A 449 -7.78 38.74 19.28
C LEU A 449 -8.07 38.53 17.80
N ARG A 450 -9.35 38.46 17.41
CA ARG A 450 -9.75 38.39 16.00
C ARG A 450 -9.25 39.59 15.23
N ASN A 451 -9.46 40.81 15.73
CA ASN A 451 -8.95 42.02 15.08
C ASN A 451 -7.43 42.05 15.05
N LEU A 452 -6.76 41.53 16.08
CA LEU A 452 -5.31 41.42 16.10
C LEU A 452 -4.82 40.45 15.03
N LEU A 453 -5.40 39.25 14.92
CA LEU A 453 -5.06 38.22 13.94
C LEU A 453 -5.42 38.59 12.49
N VAL A 454 -6.49 39.35 12.28
CA VAL A 454 -6.93 39.83 10.96
C VAL A 454 -6.10 41.04 10.50
N ASN A 455 -5.72 41.94 11.42
CA ASN A 455 -4.95 43.16 11.10
C ASN A 455 -3.44 42.97 11.21
N SER A 456 -2.98 41.98 11.97
CA SER A 456 -1.76 41.28 11.60
C SER A 456 -2.11 40.59 10.29
N LYS A 457 -1.99 41.29 9.16
CA LYS A 457 -1.46 40.59 8.00
C LYS A 457 -0.18 39.98 8.54
N ILE A 458 -0.25 38.71 8.91
CA ILE A 458 0.96 37.95 9.03
C ILE A 458 1.38 37.96 7.56
N ASP A 459 2.25 38.91 7.18
CA ASP A 459 3.00 38.84 5.92
C ASP A 459 3.95 37.65 6.07
N SER A 460 3.38 36.48 6.35
CA SER A 460 4.08 35.24 6.27
C SER A 460 4.03 34.86 4.83
N CYS A 461 5.21 34.75 4.26
CA CYS A 461 5.49 34.01 3.05
C CYS A 461 5.11 32.51 3.21
N LEU A 462 4.12 32.12 4.03
CA LEU A 462 3.90 30.74 4.46
C LEU A 462 2.39 30.47 4.62
N PHE A 463 1.80 29.89 3.57
CA PHE A 463 0.39 29.47 3.45
C PHE A 463 -0.18 28.72 4.68
N THR A 464 0.65 27.96 5.40
CA THR A 464 0.20 27.17 6.57
C THR A 464 -0.12 28.02 7.80
N ILE A 465 0.55 29.16 7.99
CA ILE A 465 0.19 30.08 9.08
C ILE A 465 -1.13 30.76 8.75
N ASP A 466 -1.36 31.07 7.49
CA ASP A 466 -2.62 31.67 7.04
C ASP A 466 -3.77 30.68 7.28
N GLU A 467 -3.62 29.40 6.94
CA GLU A 467 -4.64 28.38 7.23
C GLU A 467 -4.85 28.14 8.74
N ALA A 468 -3.79 28.05 9.54
CA ALA A 468 -3.90 27.92 10.99
C ALA A 468 -4.55 29.16 11.64
N SER A 469 -4.22 30.35 11.14
CA SER A 469 -4.82 31.61 11.58
C SER A 469 -6.28 31.71 11.18
N VAL A 470 -6.65 31.26 9.97
CA VAL A 470 -8.05 31.17 9.52
C VAL A 470 -8.84 30.23 10.43
N LEU A 471 -8.30 29.07 10.79
CA LEU A 471 -8.96 28.13 11.70
C LEU A 471 -9.13 28.70 13.13
N ILE A 472 -8.12 29.41 13.64
CA ILE A 472 -8.22 30.14 14.93
C ILE A 472 -9.27 31.26 14.83
N ILE A 473 -9.31 31.98 13.72
CA ILE A 473 -10.30 33.04 13.44
C ILE A 473 -11.71 32.44 13.37
N ASP A 474 -11.88 31.27 12.77
CA ASP A 474 -13.17 30.56 12.69
C ASP A 474 -13.65 30.13 14.09
N LYS A 475 -12.75 29.62 14.94
CA LYS A 475 -13.08 29.30 16.34
C LYS A 475 -13.39 30.55 17.17
N LEU A 476 -12.70 31.66 16.93
CA LEU A 476 -13.06 32.96 17.52
C LEU A 476 -14.45 33.41 17.06
N ASN A 477 -14.78 33.24 15.78
CA ASN A 477 -16.09 33.59 15.23
C ASN A 477 -17.20 32.71 15.84
N GLU A 478 -16.99 31.41 15.99
CA GLU A 478 -17.92 30.50 16.69
C GLU A 478 -18.17 30.99 18.12
N PHE A 479 -17.12 31.31 18.89
CA PHE A 479 -17.23 31.78 20.27
C PHE A 479 -17.90 33.17 20.40
N ILE A 480 -17.67 34.07 19.43
CA ILE A 480 -18.28 35.41 19.41
C ILE A 480 -19.79 35.33 19.08
N ASN A 481 -20.19 34.36 18.27
CA ASN A 481 -21.55 34.22 17.73
C ASN A 481 -22.46 33.27 18.54
N GLN A 482 -21.90 32.45 19.44
CA GLN A 482 -22.61 31.85 20.57
C GLN A 482 -23.06 32.93 21.55
#